data_AF-A0A924MST8-F1
#
_entry.id   AF-A0A924MST8-F1
#
_cell.length_a   1.000
_cell.length_b   1.000
_cell.length_c   1.000
_cell.angle_alpha   90.00
_cell.angle_beta   90.00
_cell.angle_gamma   90.00
#
_symmetry.space_group_name_H-M   'P 1'
#
loop_
_entity.id
_entity.type
_entity.pdbx_description
1 polymer ?
#
loop_
_entity_poly.entity_id
_entity_poly.type
_entity_poly.pdbx_seq_one_letter_code
_entity_poly.pdbx_strand_id
1 'polypeptide(L)'
;IGVAGAAIVLWPEGAGSGAAEWPRPHSLADWLGIVGGFSFALNNVMLRREAHRAEEGRALAMFAGGAIVAAVLATTQATSGTLPWPPAAAWYWVPLAGGVTGWFLFGNPALQYAAARLTASRTAVIALTEVVFAAASAIAWGAGEITWRLALGGGMIVAAAALATLMPQRPR
;
A
#
# COMPACT_ATOMS: atom_id res chain seq x y z
N ILE A 1 18.62 8.59 0.09
CA ILE A 1 18.25 8.28 -1.31
C ILE A 1 16.79 7.90 -1.50
N GLY A 2 16.19 7.06 -0.64
CA GLY A 2 14.76 6.68 -0.79
C GLY A 2 13.78 7.86 -0.76
N VAL A 3 13.96 8.78 0.19
CA VAL A 3 13.13 10.01 0.30
C VAL A 3 13.28 10.91 -0.94
N ALA A 4 14.51 11.04 -1.47
CA ALA A 4 14.74 11.78 -2.71
C ALA A 4 14.09 11.09 -3.93
N GLY A 5 14.13 9.75 -3.97
CA GLY A 5 13.41 8.97 -4.97
C GLY A 5 11.90 9.21 -4.92
N ALA A 6 11.30 9.19 -3.73
CA ALA A 6 9.89 9.51 -3.54
C ALA A 6 9.56 10.95 -3.98
N ALA A 7 10.42 11.92 -3.67
CA ALA A 7 10.24 13.29 -4.13
C ALA A 7 10.26 13.40 -5.66
N ILE A 8 11.13 12.66 -6.35
CA ILE A 8 11.19 12.64 -7.83
C ILE A 8 9.90 12.06 -8.43
N VAL A 9 9.37 10.97 -7.85
CA VAL A 9 8.12 10.36 -8.32
C VAL A 9 6.92 11.28 -8.11
N LEU A 10 6.84 11.93 -6.95
CA LEU A 10 5.68 12.71 -6.52
C LEU A 10 5.67 14.15 -7.01
N TRP A 11 6.77 14.63 -7.59
CA TRP A 11 6.86 16.02 -8.01
C TRP A 11 5.85 16.31 -9.13
N PRO A 12 5.19 17.48 -9.20
CA PRO A 12 4.21 17.74 -10.26
C PRO A 12 4.86 17.85 -11.64
N GLU A 13 4.21 17.33 -12.69
CA GLU A 13 4.64 17.56 -14.07
C GLU A 13 4.26 18.99 -14.48
N GLY A 14 5.25 19.85 -14.69
CA GLY A 14 5.04 21.27 -15.05
C GLY A 14 5.36 22.29 -13.95
N ALA A 15 5.69 21.86 -12.72
CA ALA A 15 6.23 22.76 -11.70
C ALA A 15 7.62 23.25 -12.16
N GLY A 16 7.73 24.54 -12.47
CA GLY A 16 8.96 25.16 -12.96
C GLY A 16 10.13 24.97 -11.98
N SER A 17 11.36 25.09 -12.49
CA SER A 17 12.62 24.95 -11.73
C SER A 17 12.88 26.05 -10.69
N GLY A 18 11.82 26.65 -10.13
CA GLY A 18 11.89 27.63 -9.05
C GLY A 18 11.74 26.94 -7.70
N ALA A 19 12.63 27.27 -6.76
CA ALA A 19 12.61 26.79 -5.37
C ALA A 19 11.35 27.22 -4.55
N ALA A 20 10.32 27.79 -5.19
CA ALA A 20 9.18 28.44 -4.55
C ALA A 20 7.87 27.61 -4.57
N GLU A 21 7.78 26.54 -5.35
CA GLU A 21 6.59 25.69 -5.40
C GLU A 21 6.86 24.40 -4.62
N TRP A 22 6.88 24.51 -3.28
CA TRP A 22 6.81 23.33 -2.43
C TRP A 22 5.55 22.53 -2.79
N PRO A 23 5.65 21.22 -3.11
CA PRO A 23 4.49 20.41 -3.45
C PRO A 23 3.58 20.30 -2.22
N ARG A 24 2.59 21.18 -2.15
CA ARG A 24 1.56 21.16 -1.10
C ARG A 24 0.49 20.16 -1.54
N PRO A 25 -0.18 19.47 -0.61
CA PRO A 25 -1.35 18.65 -0.95
C PRO A 25 -2.40 19.55 -1.63
N HIS A 26 -2.71 19.27 -2.89
CA HIS A 26 -3.68 20.05 -3.66
C HIS A 26 -5.01 19.29 -3.81
N SER A 27 -4.97 17.96 -3.69
CA SER A 27 -6.13 17.09 -3.86
C SER A 27 -6.53 16.37 -2.57
N LEU A 28 -7.77 15.87 -2.53
CA LEU A 28 -8.23 14.97 -1.48
C LEU A 28 -7.36 13.71 -1.41
N ALA A 29 -6.90 13.20 -2.57
CA ALA A 29 -6.03 12.04 -2.65
C ALA A 29 -4.68 12.28 -1.94
N ASP A 30 -4.13 13.49 -2.03
CA ASP A 30 -2.87 13.85 -1.36
C ASP A 30 -3.02 13.82 0.17
N TRP A 31 -4.12 14.38 0.68
CA TRP A 31 -4.45 14.34 2.11
C TRP A 31 -4.70 12.93 2.60
N LEU A 32 -5.46 12.13 1.85
CA LEU A 32 -5.68 10.71 2.14
C LEU A 32 -4.37 9.92 2.11
N GLY A 33 -3.44 10.27 1.22
CA GLY A 33 -2.10 9.68 1.17
C GLY A 33 -1.29 9.96 2.44
N ILE A 34 -1.29 11.20 2.93
CA ILE A 34 -0.61 11.57 4.19
C ILE A 34 -1.23 10.85 5.38
N VAL A 35 -2.56 10.90 5.52
CA VAL A 35 -3.27 10.22 6.61
C VAL A 35 -3.07 8.71 6.53
N GLY A 36 -3.06 8.14 5.32
CA GLY A 36 -2.78 6.74 5.06
C GLY A 36 -1.37 6.34 5.50
N GLY A 37 -0.36 7.14 5.13
CA GLY A 37 1.03 6.92 5.54
C GLY A 37 1.22 7.02 7.04
N PHE A 38 0.63 8.02 7.70
CA PHE A 38 0.65 8.17 9.15
C PHE A 38 -0.04 6.98 9.85
N SER A 39 -1.23 6.61 9.39
CA SER A 39 -2.00 5.49 9.95
C SER A 39 -1.26 4.16 9.76
N PHE A 40 -0.58 3.98 8.62
CA PHE A 40 0.28 2.82 8.37
C PHE A 40 1.45 2.76 9.35
N ALA A 41 2.14 3.88 9.58
CA ALA A 41 3.22 3.95 10.57
C ALA A 41 2.71 3.66 11.99
N LEU A 42 1.58 4.24 12.38
CA LEU A 42 0.93 4.00 13.67
C LEU A 42 0.55 2.53 13.83
N ASN A 43 -0.05 1.92 12.81
CA ASN A 43 -0.42 0.50 12.80
C ASN A 43 0.80 -0.40 13.01
N ASN A 44 1.92 -0.12 12.34
CA ASN A 44 3.16 -0.88 12.53
C ASN A 44 3.71 -0.74 13.96
N VAL A 45 3.67 0.46 14.56
CA VAL A 45 4.09 0.66 15.96
C VAL A 45 3.18 -0.11 16.92
N MET A 46 1.86 -0.04 16.72
CA MET A 46 0.88 -0.73 17.57
C MET A 46 0.98 -2.25 17.43
N LEU A 47 1.17 -2.78 16.23
CA LEU A 47 1.39 -4.21 16.00
C LEU A 47 2.66 -4.70 16.69
N ARG A 48 3.74 -3.93 16.67
CA ARG A 48 4.97 -4.26 17.40
C ARG A 48 4.74 -4.25 18.92
N ARG A 49 3.95 -3.29 19.42
CA ARG A 49 3.58 -3.20 20.84
C ARG A 49 2.72 -4.39 21.29
N GLU A 50 1.81 -4.83 20.43
CA GLU A 50 0.85 -5.90 20.71
C GLU A 50 1.30 -7.28 20.19
N ALA A 51 2.58 -7.43 19.89
CA ALA A 51 3.16 -8.68 19.38
C ALA A 51 3.00 -9.87 20.35
N HIS A 52 2.75 -9.61 21.63
CA HIS A 52 2.53 -10.63 22.67
C HIS A 52 1.10 -11.20 22.73
N ARG A 53 0.13 -10.62 22.03
CA ARG A 53 -1.25 -11.13 21.98
C ARG A 53 -1.40 -12.28 20.97
N ALA A 54 -2.41 -13.12 21.19
CA ALA A 54 -2.74 -14.24 20.33
C ALA A 54 -2.95 -13.80 18.86
N GLU A 55 -2.39 -14.58 17.94
CA GLU A 55 -2.36 -14.32 16.50
C GLU A 55 -3.78 -14.25 15.91
N GLU A 56 -4.67 -15.13 16.37
CA GLU A 56 -6.09 -15.17 15.98
C GLU A 56 -6.83 -13.86 16.26
N GLY A 57 -6.58 -13.25 17.42
CA GLY A 57 -7.20 -11.98 17.80
C GLY A 57 -6.74 -10.80 16.94
N ARG A 58 -5.47 -10.83 16.50
CA ARG A 58 -4.92 -9.82 15.57
C ARG A 58 -5.48 -10.01 14.16
N ALA A 59 -5.61 -11.26 13.70
CA ALA A 59 -6.21 -11.59 12.41
C ALA A 59 -7.68 -11.13 12.34
N LEU A 60 -8.47 -11.44 13.38
CA LEU A 60 -9.87 -11.03 13.47
C LEU A 60 -10.02 -9.51 13.47
N ALA A 61 -9.20 -8.80 14.26
CA ALA A 61 -9.22 -7.35 14.31
C ALA A 61 -8.88 -6.71 12.95
N MET A 62 -7.92 -7.29 12.22
CA MET A 62 -7.52 -6.82 10.90
C MET A 62 -8.61 -7.03 9.85
N PHE A 63 -9.28 -8.18 9.85
CA PHE A 63 -10.41 -8.45 8.96
C PHE A 63 -11.65 -7.62 9.31
N ALA A 64 -12.04 -7.59 10.58
CA ALA A 64 -13.20 -6.83 11.03
C ALA A 64 -13.01 -5.33 10.79
N GLY A 65 -11.83 -4.80 11.13
CA GLY A 65 -11.49 -3.40 10.87
C GLY A 65 -11.54 -3.08 9.37
N GLY A 66 -10.91 -3.91 8.53
CA GLY A 66 -10.95 -3.75 7.07
C GLY A 66 -12.37 -3.80 6.50
N ALA A 67 -13.19 -4.77 6.94
CA ALA A 67 -14.57 -4.92 6.50
C ALA A 67 -15.44 -3.73 6.92
N ILE A 68 -15.30 -3.25 8.17
CA ILE A 68 -16.05 -2.09 8.67
C ILE A 68 -15.65 -0.84 7.88
N VAL A 69 -14.35 -0.57 7.71
CA VAL A 69 -13.88 0.62 6.97
C VAL A 69 -14.34 0.57 5.51
N ALA A 70 -14.22 -0.59 4.85
CA ALA A 70 -14.68 -0.77 3.48
C ALA A 70 -16.20 -0.60 3.35
N ALA A 71 -16.99 -1.14 4.28
CA ALA A 71 -18.44 -1.00 4.28
C ALA A 71 -18.86 0.46 4.51
N VAL A 72 -18.23 1.16 5.44
CA VAL A 72 -18.49 2.59 5.70
C VAL A 72 -18.16 3.41 4.45
N LEU A 73 -16.98 3.23 3.85
CA LEU A 73 -16.61 3.96 2.63
C LEU A 73 -17.51 3.64 1.43
N ALA A 74 -17.85 2.37 1.22
CA ALA A 74 -18.74 1.99 0.12
C ALA A 74 -20.13 2.60 0.29
N THR A 75 -20.68 2.59 1.52
CA THR A 75 -22.01 3.16 1.79
C THR A 75 -22.02 4.68 1.75
N THR A 76 -20.99 5.36 2.24
CA THR A 76 -20.90 6.84 2.15
C THR A 76 -20.71 7.31 0.71
N GLN A 77 -19.90 6.60 -0.08
CA GLN A 77 -19.70 6.92 -1.51
C GLN A 77 -20.95 6.63 -2.34
N ALA A 78 -21.69 5.57 -2.01
CA ALA A 78 -22.94 5.23 -2.69
C ALA A 78 -24.09 6.18 -2.32
N THR A 79 -24.19 6.60 -1.06
CA THR A 79 -25.23 7.55 -0.62
C THR A 79 -24.94 8.99 -1.05
N SER A 80 -23.67 9.37 -1.21
CA SER A 80 -23.28 10.68 -1.78
C SER A 80 -23.43 10.75 -3.31
N GLY A 81 -23.76 9.64 -3.98
CA GLY A 81 -23.91 9.57 -5.43
C GLY A 81 -22.58 9.54 -6.20
N THR A 82 -21.44 9.41 -5.51
CA THR A 82 -20.11 9.36 -6.12
C THR A 82 -19.84 8.01 -6.78
N LEU A 83 -20.40 6.93 -6.24
CA LEU A 83 -20.30 5.58 -6.78
C LEU A 83 -21.69 4.96 -6.92
N PRO A 84 -22.01 4.26 -8.02
CA PRO A 84 -23.27 3.54 -8.10
C PRO A 84 -23.31 2.40 -7.08
N TRP A 85 -24.51 2.08 -6.59
CA TRP A 85 -24.73 0.85 -5.84
C TRP A 85 -24.35 -0.37 -6.70
N PRO A 86 -23.82 -1.45 -6.10
CA PRO A 86 -23.50 -2.65 -6.85
C PRO A 86 -24.73 -3.14 -7.61
N PRO A 87 -24.56 -3.57 -8.86
CA PRO A 87 -25.65 -4.10 -9.66
C PRO A 87 -26.23 -5.36 -9.02
N ALA A 88 -27.42 -5.76 -9.44
CA ALA A 88 -28.02 -7.01 -9.00
C ALA A 88 -27.04 -8.19 -9.18
N ALA A 89 -27.09 -9.13 -8.24
CA ALA A 89 -26.24 -10.31 -8.27
C ALA A 89 -26.40 -11.03 -9.61
N ALA A 90 -25.30 -11.14 -10.36
CA ALA A 90 -25.29 -11.72 -11.69
C ALA A 90 -24.06 -12.60 -11.88
N TRP A 91 -24.22 -13.64 -12.70
CA TRP A 91 -23.24 -14.69 -12.91
C TRP A 91 -21.90 -14.20 -13.48
N TYR A 92 -21.89 -13.05 -14.18
CA TYR A 92 -20.69 -12.53 -14.83
C TYR A 92 -19.73 -11.82 -13.85
N TRP A 93 -20.23 -11.24 -12.76
CA TRP A 93 -19.41 -10.47 -11.83
C TRP A 93 -19.32 -11.07 -10.43
N VAL A 94 -20.36 -11.80 -9.98
CA VAL A 94 -20.36 -12.40 -8.63
C VAL A 94 -19.21 -13.39 -8.43
N PRO A 95 -18.89 -14.29 -9.39
CA PRO A 95 -17.72 -15.16 -9.26
C PRO A 95 -16.40 -14.40 -9.28
N LEU A 96 -16.30 -13.32 -10.05
CA LEU A 96 -15.12 -12.46 -10.07
C LEU A 96 -14.92 -11.79 -8.70
N ALA A 97 -15.96 -11.16 -8.16
CA ALA A 97 -15.93 -10.52 -6.85
C ALA A 97 -15.64 -11.53 -5.73
N GLY A 98 -16.27 -12.71 -5.80
CA GLY A 98 -15.99 -13.83 -4.90
C GLY A 98 -14.55 -14.33 -5.02
N GLY A 99 -14.01 -14.41 -6.23
CA GLY A 99 -12.63 -14.80 -6.51
C GLY A 99 -11.63 -13.80 -5.94
N VAL A 100 -11.83 -12.50 -6.17
CA VAL A 100 -11.00 -11.42 -5.60
C VAL A 100 -11.09 -11.42 -4.07
N THR A 101 -12.28 -11.59 -3.52
CA THR A 101 -12.49 -11.69 -2.06
C THR A 101 -11.77 -12.91 -1.50
N GLY A 102 -11.91 -14.08 -2.12
CA GLY A 102 -11.21 -15.30 -1.74
C GLY A 102 -9.69 -15.10 -1.78
N TRP A 103 -9.18 -14.52 -2.86
CA TRP A 103 -7.75 -14.20 -3.00
C TRP A 103 -7.26 -13.29 -1.86
N PHE A 104 -8.02 -12.25 -1.51
CA PHE A 104 -7.72 -11.35 -0.42
C PHE A 104 -7.74 -12.06 0.95
N LEU A 105 -8.75 -12.90 1.19
CA LEU A 105 -8.86 -13.71 2.41
C LEU A 105 -7.71 -14.70 2.55
N PHE A 106 -7.24 -15.31 1.47
CA PHE A 106 -6.09 -16.23 1.48
C PHE A 106 -4.74 -15.52 1.60
N GLY A 107 -4.61 -14.30 1.07
CA GLY A 107 -3.37 -13.52 1.17
C GLY A 107 -3.01 -13.16 2.61
N ASN A 108 -3.99 -12.89 3.46
CA ASN A 108 -3.77 -12.42 4.83
C ASN A 108 -3.14 -13.50 5.76
N PRO A 109 -3.62 -14.77 5.80
CA PRO A 109 -2.92 -15.86 6.47
C PRO A 109 -1.50 -16.10 5.95
N ALA A 110 -1.27 -15.97 4.64
CA ALA A 110 0.06 -16.12 4.07
C ALA A 110 1.02 -15.03 4.56
N LEU A 111 0.55 -13.78 4.67
CA LEU A 111 1.31 -12.67 5.24
C LEU A 111 1.61 -12.89 6.74
N GLN A 112 0.64 -13.39 7.50
CA GLN A 112 0.82 -13.67 8.94
C GLN A 112 1.82 -14.82 9.14
N TYR A 113 1.70 -15.90 8.37
CA TYR A 113 2.65 -17.00 8.35
C TYR A 113 4.08 -16.54 8.01
N ALA A 114 4.22 -15.69 6.99
CA ALA A 114 5.50 -15.12 6.59
C ALA A 114 6.08 -14.23 7.69
N ALA A 115 5.28 -13.37 8.32
CA ALA A 115 5.70 -12.49 9.40
C ALA A 115 6.16 -13.24 10.66
N ALA A 116 5.59 -14.42 10.94
CA ALA A 116 5.96 -15.25 12.07
C ALA A 116 7.30 -16.02 11.87
N ARG A 117 7.72 -16.26 10.61
CA ARG A 117 8.82 -17.19 10.29
C ARG A 117 9.99 -16.58 9.53
N LEU A 118 9.82 -15.41 8.91
CA LEU A 118 10.86 -14.75 8.15
C LEU A 118 11.62 -13.74 9.00
N THR A 119 12.94 -13.64 8.76
CA THR A 119 13.75 -12.55 9.32
C THR A 119 13.34 -11.22 8.69
N ALA A 120 13.52 -10.13 9.42
CA ALA A 120 13.14 -8.78 8.96
C ALA A 120 13.70 -8.44 7.57
N SER A 121 14.92 -8.87 7.25
CA SER A 121 15.53 -8.66 5.93
C SER A 121 14.79 -9.36 4.80
N ARG A 122 14.26 -10.59 5.02
CA ARG A 122 13.48 -11.32 4.00
C ARG A 122 12.12 -10.68 3.76
N THR A 123 11.44 -10.28 4.83
CA THR A 123 10.15 -9.58 4.75
C THR A 123 10.29 -8.25 4.00
N ALA A 124 11.37 -7.51 4.24
CA ALA A 124 11.65 -6.26 3.52
C ALA A 124 11.87 -6.48 2.02
N VAL A 125 12.62 -7.51 1.62
CA VAL A 125 12.80 -7.84 0.19
C VAL A 125 11.47 -8.21 -0.47
N ILE A 126 10.63 -9.03 0.20
CA ILE A 126 9.31 -9.41 -0.34
C ILE A 126 8.45 -8.17 -0.58
N ALA A 127 8.33 -7.28 0.42
CA ALA A 127 7.55 -6.05 0.28
C ALA A 127 8.05 -5.15 -0.86
N LEU A 128 9.37 -5.08 -1.09
CA LEU A 128 9.93 -4.33 -2.23
C LEU A 128 9.59 -4.97 -3.56
N THR A 129 9.72 -6.30 -3.66
CA THR A 129 9.37 -7.01 -4.89
C THR A 129 7.88 -6.88 -5.21
N GLU A 130 7.02 -6.88 -4.19
CA GLU A 130 5.57 -6.70 -4.37
C GLU A 130 5.24 -5.35 -5.01
N VAL A 131 5.87 -4.26 -4.56
CA VAL A 131 5.68 -2.93 -5.16
C VAL A 131 6.12 -2.91 -6.63
N VAL A 132 7.23 -3.57 -6.97
CA VAL A 132 7.72 -3.67 -8.36
C VAL A 132 6.74 -4.47 -9.23
N PHE A 133 6.28 -5.62 -8.74
CA PHE A 133 5.30 -6.44 -9.45
C PHE A 133 3.95 -5.73 -9.60
N ALA A 134 3.49 -5.02 -8.58
CA ALA A 134 2.27 -4.23 -8.63
C ALA A 134 2.37 -3.12 -9.69
N ALA A 135 3.48 -2.36 -9.70
CA ALA A 135 3.71 -1.33 -10.70
C ALA A 135 3.78 -1.90 -12.12
N ALA A 136 4.54 -2.99 -12.33
CA ALA A 136 4.65 -3.65 -13.63
C ALA A 136 3.29 -4.20 -14.11
N SER A 137 2.49 -4.77 -13.20
CA SER A 137 1.15 -5.27 -13.50
C SER A 137 0.19 -4.15 -13.87
N ALA A 138 0.22 -3.02 -13.13
CA ALA A 138 -0.60 -1.85 -13.44
C ALA A 138 -0.27 -1.30 -14.84
N ILE A 139 1.01 -1.20 -15.19
CA ILE A 139 1.47 -0.79 -16.53
C ILE A 139 0.99 -1.79 -17.58
N ALA A 140 1.17 -3.10 -17.34
CA ALA A 140 0.76 -4.16 -18.28
C ALA A 140 -0.76 -4.15 -18.55
N TRP A 141 -1.56 -3.73 -17.56
CA TRP A 141 -3.02 -3.59 -17.68
C TRP A 141 -3.46 -2.22 -18.22
N GLY A 142 -2.53 -1.37 -18.62
CA GLY A 142 -2.80 -0.04 -19.17
C GLY A 142 -3.23 1.01 -18.14
N ALA A 143 -3.08 0.72 -16.85
CA ALA A 143 -3.41 1.63 -15.75
C ALA A 143 -2.22 2.53 -15.34
N GLY A 144 -1.09 2.45 -16.03
CA GLY A 144 0.09 3.27 -15.75
C GLY A 144 1.03 3.43 -16.94
N GLU A 145 1.78 4.53 -16.95
CA GLU A 145 2.79 4.85 -17.96
C GLU A 145 4.20 4.80 -17.37
N ILE A 146 5.16 4.33 -18.17
CA ILE A 146 6.57 4.36 -17.79
C ILE A 146 7.13 5.74 -18.10
N THR A 147 7.25 6.57 -17.07
CA THR A 147 7.94 7.86 -17.15
C THR A 147 9.39 7.74 -16.66
N TRP A 148 10.26 8.64 -17.11
CA TRP A 148 11.65 8.67 -16.63
C TRP A 148 11.73 8.91 -15.11
N ARG A 149 10.75 9.63 -14.56
CA ARG A 149 10.62 9.99 -13.14
C ARG A 149 10.25 8.78 -12.30
N LEU A 150 9.30 7.98 -12.79
CA LEU A 150 8.94 6.70 -12.19
C LEU A 150 10.13 5.74 -12.20
N ALA A 151 10.85 5.63 -13.33
CA ALA A 151 12.02 4.77 -13.43
C ALA A 151 13.15 5.18 -12.48
N LEU A 152 13.53 6.47 -12.48
CA LEU A 152 14.60 6.98 -11.64
C LEU A 152 14.22 6.96 -10.16
N GLY A 153 13.07 7.55 -9.81
CA GLY A 153 12.62 7.67 -8.44
C GLY A 153 12.26 6.31 -7.82
N GLY A 154 11.56 5.45 -8.56
CA GLY A 154 11.31 4.06 -8.18
C GLY A 154 12.60 3.27 -7.98
N GLY A 155 13.55 3.39 -8.91
CA GLY A 155 14.88 2.78 -8.78
C GLY A 155 15.63 3.24 -7.52
N MET A 156 15.57 4.54 -7.19
CA MET A 156 16.16 5.08 -5.97
C MET A 156 15.49 4.56 -4.69
N ILE A 157 14.18 4.33 -4.70
CA ILE A 157 13.44 3.74 -3.57
C ILE A 157 13.87 2.29 -3.36
N VAL A 158 13.88 1.49 -4.43
CA VAL A 158 14.30 0.08 -4.39
C VAL A 158 15.76 -0.03 -3.94
N ALA A 159 16.65 0.79 -4.50
CA ALA A 159 18.07 0.81 -4.11
C ALA A 159 18.26 1.20 -2.63
N ALA A 160 17.51 2.19 -2.14
CA ALA A 160 17.56 2.60 -0.73
C ALA A 160 17.19 1.46 0.22
N ALA A 161 16.13 0.73 -0.13
CA ALA A 161 15.64 -0.34 0.70
C ALA A 161 16.55 -1.58 0.61
N ALA A 162 17.10 -1.90 -0.57
CA ALA A 162 18.14 -2.92 -0.72
C ALA A 162 19.38 -2.60 0.13
N LEU A 163 19.89 -1.37 0.08
CA LEU A 163 20.99 -0.91 0.91
C LEU A 163 20.69 -1.04 2.41
N ALA A 164 19.47 -0.69 2.83
CA ALA A 164 19.04 -0.83 4.23
C ALA A 164 19.00 -2.30 4.69
N THR A 165 18.68 -3.24 3.80
CA THR A 165 18.72 -4.68 4.13
C THR A 165 20.13 -5.26 4.16
N LEU A 166 21.05 -4.71 3.36
CA LEU A 166 22.44 -5.16 3.27
C LEU A 166 23.34 -4.55 4.35
N MET A 167 22.93 -3.45 4.98
CA MET A 167 23.68 -2.85 6.09
C MET A 167 23.63 -3.73 7.35
N PRO A 168 24.77 -4.02 7.99
CA PRO A 168 24.81 -4.77 9.25
C PRO A 168 24.00 -4.05 10.33
N GLN A 169 23.00 -4.73 10.89
CA GLN A 169 22.26 -4.18 12.01
C GLN A 169 23.12 -4.28 13.27
N ARG A 170 23.56 -3.13 13.81
CA ARG A 170 24.24 -3.11 15.12
C ARG A 170 23.28 -3.63 16.18
N PRO A 171 23.69 -4.62 17.01
CA PRO A 171 22.85 -5.10 18.10
C PRO A 171 22.54 -3.93 19.04
N ARG A 172 21.27 -3.77 19.39
CA ARG A 172 20.80 -2.83 20.42
C ARG A 172 20.78 -3.52 21.76
#